data_AF-A0AAD5UB69-F1
#
_entry.id   AF-A0AAD5UB69-F1
#
_cell.length_a   1.000
_cell.length_b   1.000
_cell.length_c   1.000
_cell.angle_alpha   90.00
_cell.angle_beta   90.00
_cell.angle_gamma   90.00
#
_symmetry.space_group_name_H-M   'P 1'
#
loop_
_entity.id
_entity.type
_entity.pdbx_description
1 polymer ?
#
loop_
_entity_poly.entity_id
_entity_poly.type
_entity_poly.pdbx_seq_one_letter_code
_entity_poly.pdbx_strand_id
1 'polypeptide(L)'
;MYFSLAIADFEVDAFIKNEKFMVKICGGDLDKPQQFDDPNATVSNILAAAKSLQINFDNGPNKIKQGNGEFVVQLLTMLSERALQIKKFVFQKPSHKTEDFAEEAEVDHEAEVTTENVEEHLFLNQEDDDEDMYVAEIKKKNEERPLTSIMPSVDSSDWKLEVERVSPLLKVQIQNDNKDWRIHLEQISFHYSKISNLFVSTSENLKLLHKEVEKTLEKINSREKYINSQFETQTEEFRVLQEQLSMLKQKHSVSNSNVTDLTTELSRISEELDSVKVSYIAHNKS
;
A
#
# COMPACT_ATOMS: atom_id res chain seq x y z
N MET A 1 -14.14 -7.41 -13.64
CA MET A 1 -13.30 -7.99 -14.70
C MET A 1 -12.08 -7.12 -15.00
N TYR A 2 -12.20 -5.78 -15.06
CA TYR A 2 -11.06 -4.85 -15.26
C TYR A 2 -9.99 -4.86 -14.15
N PHE A 3 -10.37 -5.01 -12.88
CA PHE A 3 -9.41 -5.11 -11.77
C PHE A 3 -8.51 -6.35 -11.86
N SER A 4 -8.99 -7.46 -12.41
CA SER A 4 -8.19 -8.68 -12.57
C SER A 4 -7.21 -8.58 -13.74
N LEU A 5 -7.55 -7.82 -14.80
CA LEU A 5 -6.61 -7.55 -15.90
C LEU A 5 -5.49 -6.60 -15.47
N ALA A 6 -5.81 -5.55 -14.72
CA ALA A 6 -4.81 -4.58 -14.27
C ALA A 6 -3.77 -5.18 -13.30
N ILE A 7 -4.20 -6.13 -12.44
CA ILE A 7 -3.29 -6.87 -11.56
C ILE A 7 -2.41 -7.82 -12.38
N ALA A 8 -2.99 -8.52 -13.38
CA ALA A 8 -2.24 -9.40 -14.26
C ALA A 8 -1.18 -8.64 -15.09
N ASP A 9 -1.51 -7.46 -15.62
CA ASP A 9 -0.57 -6.63 -16.38
C ASP A 9 0.58 -6.12 -15.49
N PHE A 10 0.30 -5.76 -14.23
CA PHE A 10 1.32 -5.32 -13.28
C PHE A 10 2.27 -6.46 -12.85
N GLU A 11 1.74 -7.66 -12.62
CA GLU A 11 2.53 -8.84 -12.26
C GLU A 11 3.46 -9.27 -13.40
N VAL A 12 2.97 -9.25 -14.64
CA VAL A 12 3.75 -9.56 -15.85
C VAL A 12 4.88 -8.54 -16.04
N ASP A 13 4.63 -7.25 -15.83
CA ASP A 13 5.64 -6.19 -15.92
C ASP A 13 6.75 -6.32 -14.87
N ALA A 14 6.39 -6.66 -13.63
CA ALA A 14 7.34 -6.88 -12.54
C ALA A 14 8.22 -8.11 -12.82
N PHE A 15 7.60 -9.18 -13.32
CA PHE A 15 8.30 -10.39 -13.74
C PHE A 15 9.30 -10.13 -14.87
N ILE A 16 8.86 -9.45 -15.94
CA ILE A 16 9.71 -9.08 -17.08
C ILE A 16 10.92 -8.25 -16.64
N LYS A 17 10.73 -7.31 -15.71
CA LYS A 17 11.82 -6.50 -15.14
C LYS A 17 12.84 -7.36 -14.39
N ASN A 18 12.37 -8.30 -13.56
CA ASN A 18 13.23 -9.19 -12.80
C ASN A 18 14.02 -10.14 -13.71
N GLU A 19 13.38 -10.74 -14.73
CA GLU A 19 14.07 -11.63 -15.66
C GLU A 19 15.11 -10.91 -16.51
N LYS A 20 14.78 -9.74 -17.08
CA LYS A 20 15.76 -8.93 -17.83
C LYS A 20 16.95 -8.53 -16.97
N PHE A 21 16.72 -8.21 -15.68
CA PHE A 21 17.79 -7.91 -14.73
C PHE A 21 18.67 -9.14 -14.45
N MET A 22 18.07 -10.32 -14.28
CA MET A 22 18.80 -11.57 -14.04
C MET A 22 19.62 -12.00 -15.26
N VAL A 23 19.07 -11.88 -16.47
CA VAL A 23 19.80 -12.15 -17.72
C VAL A 23 20.99 -11.20 -17.89
N LYS A 24 20.82 -9.92 -17.57
CA LYS A 24 21.91 -8.94 -17.59
C LYS A 24 23.01 -9.31 -16.59
N ILE A 25 22.64 -9.77 -15.40
CA ILE A 25 23.61 -10.27 -14.42
C ILE A 25 24.34 -11.52 -14.92
N CYS A 26 23.67 -12.36 -15.73
CA CYS A 26 24.27 -13.53 -16.37
C CYS A 26 25.13 -13.19 -17.59
N GLY A 27 25.28 -11.90 -17.96
CA GLY A 27 26.08 -11.45 -19.09
C GLY A 27 25.35 -11.46 -20.44
N GLY A 28 24.02 -11.62 -20.45
CA GLY A 28 23.20 -11.44 -21.64
C GLY A 28 22.91 -9.96 -21.91
N ASP A 29 23.05 -9.53 -23.16
CA ASP A 29 22.71 -8.16 -23.58
C ASP A 29 21.20 -8.09 -23.87
N LEU A 30 20.43 -7.67 -22.88
CA LEU A 30 19.02 -7.33 -23.03
C LEU A 30 18.81 -5.86 -22.71
N ASP A 31 18.05 -5.18 -23.57
CA ASP A 31 17.67 -3.78 -23.41
C ASP A 31 16.92 -3.56 -22.09
N LYS A 32 17.07 -2.36 -21.53
CA LYS A 32 16.41 -1.97 -20.26
C LYS A 32 14.90 -2.22 -20.38
N PRO A 33 14.25 -2.81 -19.35
CA PRO A 33 12.81 -3.05 -19.38
C PRO A 33 12.05 -1.73 -19.57
N GLN A 34 11.27 -1.62 -20.65
CA GLN A 34 10.38 -0.48 -20.91
C GLN A 34 8.92 -0.86 -20.69
N GLN A 35 8.11 0.14 -20.31
CA GLN A 35 6.68 0.02 -19.99
C GLN A 35 5.80 -0.31 -21.21
N PHE A 36 6.41 -0.31 -22.41
CA PHE A 36 5.74 -0.53 -23.70
C PHE A 36 6.35 -1.72 -24.45
N ASP A 37 7.17 -2.54 -23.79
CA ASP A 37 7.73 -3.73 -24.40
C ASP A 37 6.62 -4.76 -24.64
N ASP A 38 6.50 -5.29 -25.87
CA ASP A 38 5.54 -6.36 -26.15
C ASP A 38 5.88 -7.60 -25.29
N PRO A 39 4.93 -8.10 -24.47
CA PRO A 39 5.17 -9.25 -23.61
C PRO A 39 5.60 -10.50 -24.39
N ASN A 40 5.09 -10.71 -25.61
CA ASN A 40 5.41 -11.90 -26.40
C ASN A 40 6.83 -11.84 -26.97
N ALA A 41 7.22 -10.69 -27.52
CA ALA A 41 8.58 -10.44 -27.99
C ALA A 41 9.59 -10.55 -26.84
N THR A 42 9.24 -10.01 -25.67
CA THR A 42 10.11 -10.03 -24.49
C THR A 42 10.33 -11.44 -23.94
N VAL A 43 9.28 -12.25 -23.80
CA VAL A 43 9.39 -13.65 -23.37
C VAL A 43 10.23 -14.46 -24.37
N SER A 44 10.07 -14.20 -25.67
CA SER A 44 10.87 -14.85 -26.71
C SER A 44 12.35 -14.47 -26.61
N ASN A 45 12.65 -13.20 -26.33
CA ASN A 45 14.01 -12.71 -26.13
C ASN A 45 14.65 -13.29 -24.86
N ILE A 46 13.89 -13.42 -23.77
CA ILE A 46 14.38 -14.02 -22.52
C ILE A 46 14.69 -15.51 -22.73
N LEU A 47 13.83 -16.25 -23.42
CA LEU A 47 14.09 -17.65 -23.77
C LEU A 47 15.31 -17.81 -24.70
N ALA A 48 15.50 -16.90 -25.66
CA ALA A 48 16.67 -16.88 -26.53
C ALA A 48 17.96 -16.58 -25.75
N ALA A 49 17.89 -15.66 -24.78
CA ALA A 49 19.01 -15.36 -23.89
C ALA A 49 19.31 -16.53 -22.94
N ALA A 50 18.29 -17.19 -22.39
CA ALA A 50 18.44 -18.38 -21.55
C ALA A 50 19.15 -19.52 -22.31
N LYS A 51 18.77 -19.76 -23.58
CA LYS A 51 19.46 -20.72 -24.46
C LYS A 51 20.92 -20.35 -24.70
N SER A 52 21.21 -19.07 -24.96
CA SER A 52 22.59 -18.58 -25.12
C SER A 52 23.44 -18.77 -23.86
N LEU A 53 22.81 -18.72 -22.68
CA LEU A 53 23.45 -18.93 -21.38
C LEU A 53 23.59 -20.42 -20.97
N GLN A 54 23.27 -21.35 -21.90
CA GLN A 54 23.24 -22.80 -21.68
C GLN A 54 22.25 -23.26 -20.59
N ILE A 55 21.17 -22.51 -20.40
CA ILE A 55 20.09 -22.89 -19.48
C ILE A 55 19.06 -23.69 -20.28
N ASN A 56 18.97 -24.99 -20.01
CA ASN A 56 18.02 -25.89 -20.67
C ASN A 56 16.62 -25.72 -20.07
N PHE A 57 15.85 -24.77 -20.62
CA PHE A 57 14.45 -24.60 -20.29
C PHE A 57 13.58 -25.13 -21.45
N ASP A 58 12.92 -26.27 -21.24
CA ASP A 58 12.14 -27.01 -22.25
C ASP A 58 10.65 -26.62 -22.29
N ASN A 59 10.27 -25.58 -21.56
CA ASN A 59 8.88 -25.14 -21.50
C ASN A 59 8.62 -24.04 -22.55
N GLY A 60 7.47 -24.15 -23.23
CA GLY A 60 7.11 -23.23 -24.32
C GLY A 60 6.79 -21.79 -23.86
N PRO A 61 6.89 -20.79 -24.76
CA PRO A 61 6.71 -19.36 -24.42
C PRO A 61 5.37 -19.03 -23.76
N ASN A 62 4.31 -19.76 -24.11
CA ASN A 62 2.97 -19.58 -23.56
C ASN A 62 2.89 -19.80 -22.05
N LYS A 63 3.78 -20.63 -21.49
CA LYS A 63 3.82 -20.91 -20.05
C LYS A 63 4.51 -19.81 -19.24
N ILE A 64 5.42 -19.05 -19.87
CA ILE A 64 6.10 -17.91 -19.24
C ILE A 64 5.29 -16.62 -19.37
N LYS A 65 4.52 -16.50 -20.46
CA LYS A 65 3.68 -15.32 -20.75
C LYS A 65 2.69 -14.97 -19.62
N GLN A 66 2.31 -15.93 -18.78
CA GLN A 66 1.41 -15.70 -17.65
C GLN A 66 2.02 -14.81 -16.56
N GLY A 67 3.35 -14.63 -16.52
CA GLY A 67 4.03 -13.76 -15.57
C GLY A 67 4.06 -14.27 -14.12
N ASN A 68 3.31 -15.33 -13.83
CA ASN A 68 3.24 -16.01 -12.54
C ASN A 68 3.13 -17.54 -12.73
N GLY A 69 3.43 -18.29 -11.68
CA GLY A 69 3.33 -19.75 -11.66
C GLY A 69 4.65 -20.51 -11.63
N GLU A 70 4.56 -21.84 -11.57
CA GLU A 70 5.70 -22.74 -11.34
C GLU A 70 6.79 -22.62 -12.42
N PHE A 71 6.40 -22.54 -13.70
CA PHE A 71 7.36 -22.46 -14.81
C PHE A 71 8.16 -21.15 -14.81
N VAL A 72 7.54 -20.07 -14.36
CA VAL A 72 8.15 -18.74 -14.19
C VAL A 72 9.17 -18.77 -13.05
N VAL A 73 8.78 -19.34 -11.89
CA VAL A 73 9.68 -19.50 -10.74
C VAL A 73 10.84 -20.44 -11.08
N GLN A 74 10.58 -21.52 -11.82
CA GLN A 74 11.61 -22.45 -12.26
C GLN A 74 12.66 -21.76 -13.14
N LEU A 75 12.23 -20.95 -14.11
CA LEU A 75 13.14 -20.18 -14.95
C LEU A 75 13.97 -19.18 -14.13
N LEU A 76 13.34 -18.46 -13.21
CA LEU A 76 14.02 -17.52 -12.31
C LEU A 76 15.05 -18.21 -11.40
N THR A 77 14.72 -19.38 -10.85
CA THR A 77 15.64 -20.17 -10.04
C THR A 77 16.84 -20.61 -10.86
N MET A 78 16.63 -21.14 -12.08
CA MET A 78 17.72 -21.56 -12.96
C MET A 78 18.62 -20.40 -13.38
N LEU A 79 18.04 -19.23 -13.69
CA LEU A 79 18.78 -18.00 -13.95
C LEU A 79 19.55 -17.52 -12.71
N SER A 80 18.97 -17.65 -11.52
CA SER A 80 19.60 -17.28 -10.25
C SER A 80 20.78 -18.17 -9.90
N GLU A 81 20.63 -19.49 -10.03
CA GLU A 81 21.73 -20.44 -9.84
C GLU A 81 22.87 -20.16 -10.81
N ARG A 82 22.55 -19.87 -12.08
CA ARG A 82 23.57 -19.52 -13.09
C ARG A 82 24.25 -18.19 -12.80
N ALA A 83 23.50 -17.18 -12.37
CA ALA A 83 24.03 -15.89 -11.94
C ALA A 83 24.99 -16.04 -10.75
N LEU A 84 24.63 -16.86 -9.77
CA LEU A 84 25.46 -17.15 -8.59
C LEU A 84 26.74 -17.91 -8.97
N GLN A 85 26.67 -18.86 -9.91
CA GLN A 85 27.84 -19.55 -10.45
C GLN A 85 28.81 -18.59 -11.16
N ILE A 86 28.30 -17.70 -12.03
CA ILE A 86 29.12 -16.71 -12.75
C ILE A 86 29.77 -15.74 -11.78
N LYS A 87 29.03 -15.27 -10.78
CA LYS A 87 29.54 -14.35 -9.75
C LYS A 87 30.43 -15.03 -8.71
N LYS A 88 30.63 -16.35 -8.77
CA LYS A 88 31.32 -17.15 -7.73
C LYS A 88 30.85 -16.77 -6.33
N PHE A 89 29.54 -16.59 -6.18
CA PHE A 89 28.97 -16.12 -4.92
C PHE A 89 29.21 -17.17 -3.83
N VAL A 90 29.80 -16.72 -2.73
CA VAL A 90 29.96 -17.53 -1.53
C VAL A 90 28.96 -17.01 -0.51
N PHE A 91 28.12 -17.89 0.03
CA PHE A 91 27.25 -17.56 1.16
C PHE A 91 28.12 -17.12 2.33
N GLN A 92 28.17 -15.82 2.57
CA GLN A 92 28.81 -15.26 3.76
C GLN A 92 27.88 -15.50 4.95
N LYS A 93 28.47 -15.77 6.13
CA LYS A 93 27.69 -15.80 7.37
C LYS A 93 26.91 -14.48 7.48
N PRO A 94 25.63 -14.51 7.89
CA PRO A 94 24.86 -13.29 8.10
C PRO A 94 25.68 -12.34 8.97
N SER A 95 26.02 -11.16 8.42
CA SER A 95 26.62 -10.09 9.20
C SER A 95 25.50 -9.52 10.07
N HIS A 96 25.25 -10.14 11.23
CA HIS A 96 24.51 -9.48 12.29
C HIS A 96 25.30 -8.22 12.61
N LYS A 97 24.73 -7.06 12.27
CA LYS A 97 25.12 -5.85 12.97
C LYS A 97 24.74 -6.16 14.41
N THR A 98 25.73 -6.41 15.26
CA THR A 98 25.54 -6.33 16.71
C THR A 98 25.08 -4.89 16.95
N GLU A 99 23.77 -4.69 16.97
CA GLU A 99 23.25 -3.67 17.85
C GLU A 99 23.62 -4.18 19.24
N ASP A 100 24.44 -3.41 19.97
CA ASP A 100 24.83 -3.68 21.36
C ASP A 100 23.60 -3.52 22.27
N PHE A 101 22.57 -4.32 22.05
CA PHE A 101 21.50 -4.52 22.98
C PHE A 101 21.73 -5.90 23.61
N ALA A 102 21.97 -5.88 24.92
CA ALA A 102 21.84 -7.07 25.74
C ALA A 102 20.50 -7.72 25.41
N GLU A 103 20.51 -9.04 25.28
CA GLU A 103 19.35 -9.91 25.02
C GLU A 103 18.06 -9.30 25.58
N GLU A 104 17.05 -9.15 24.72
CA GLU A 104 15.69 -8.85 25.17
C GLU A 104 15.37 -9.78 26.34
N ALA A 105 15.20 -9.20 27.54
CA ALA A 105 14.84 -9.98 28.71
C ALA A 105 13.56 -10.76 28.40
N GLU A 106 13.53 -12.03 28.81
CA GLU A 106 12.31 -12.84 28.75
C GLU A 106 11.17 -12.05 29.38
N VAL A 107 10.09 -11.88 28.62
CA VAL A 107 8.89 -11.15 29.05
C VAL A 107 8.34 -11.86 30.28
N ASP A 108 8.43 -11.21 31.45
CA ASP A 108 7.86 -11.72 32.68
C ASP A 108 6.33 -11.66 32.58
N HIS A 109 5.72 -12.80 32.23
CA HIS A 109 4.27 -12.96 32.11
C HIS A 109 3.53 -12.78 33.44
N GLU A 110 4.22 -12.73 34.58
CA GLU A 110 3.60 -12.54 35.90
C GLU A 110 3.35 -11.06 36.25
N ALA A 111 3.85 -10.13 35.43
CA ALA A 111 3.60 -8.68 35.55
C ALA A 111 2.42 -8.18 34.69
N GLU A 112 1.67 -9.08 34.04
CA GLU A 112 0.52 -8.70 33.22
C GLU A 112 -0.63 -8.21 34.11
N VAL A 113 -0.83 -6.89 34.13
CA VAL A 113 -1.94 -6.24 34.87
C VAL A 113 -3.25 -6.61 34.20
N THR A 114 -3.92 -7.63 34.73
CA THR A 114 -5.26 -8.04 34.30
C THR A 114 -6.31 -7.04 34.80
N THR A 115 -7.42 -6.92 34.08
CA THR A 115 -8.52 -6.01 34.42
C THR A 115 -9.15 -6.29 35.79
N GLU A 116 -9.03 -7.51 36.32
CA GLU A 116 -9.49 -7.88 37.67
C GLU A 116 -8.68 -7.16 38.78
N ASN A 117 -7.38 -6.97 38.61
CA ASN A 117 -6.55 -6.22 39.57
C ASN A 117 -6.91 -4.72 39.64
N VAL A 118 -7.44 -4.16 38.55
CA VAL A 118 -7.90 -2.76 38.49
C VAL A 118 -9.25 -2.60 39.19
N GLU A 119 -10.13 -3.59 39.10
CA GLU A 119 -11.42 -3.57 39.80
C GLU A 119 -11.25 -3.69 41.32
N GLU A 120 -10.36 -4.57 41.82
CA GLU A 120 -10.13 -4.73 43.27
C GLU A 120 -9.62 -3.43 43.94
N HIS A 121 -8.78 -2.66 43.23
CA HIS A 121 -8.28 -1.38 43.74
C HIS A 121 -9.30 -0.23 43.67
N LEU A 122 -10.34 -0.35 42.84
CA LEU A 122 -11.41 0.63 42.72
C LEU A 122 -12.48 0.45 43.82
N PHE A 123 -12.70 -0.77 44.29
CA PHE A 123 -13.65 -1.07 45.37
C PHE A 123 -13.17 -0.70 46.77
N LEU A 124 -11.86 -0.54 46.99
CA LEU A 124 -11.30 -0.11 48.29
C LEU A 124 -11.29 1.41 48.51
N ASN A 125 -11.71 2.21 47.52
CA ASN A 125 -11.72 3.68 47.58
C ASN A 125 -13.13 4.29 47.61
N GLN A 126 -14.16 3.49 47.91
CA GLN A 126 -15.52 3.96 48.11
C GLN A 126 -16.07 3.46 49.44
N GLU A 127 -15.53 3.96 50.55
CA GLU A 127 -16.27 4.08 51.81
C GLU A 127 -15.69 5.26 52.60
N ASP A 128 -16.55 6.25 52.80
CA ASP A 128 -16.54 7.32 53.81
C ASP A 128 -15.43 8.39 53.78
N ASP A 129 -15.67 9.39 52.93
CA ASP A 129 -15.23 10.77 53.05
C ASP A 129 -15.92 11.41 54.28
N ASP A 130 -15.34 11.26 55.47
CA ASP A 130 -15.53 12.12 56.65
C ASP A 130 -14.60 11.64 57.79
N GLU A 131 -13.30 11.90 57.69
CA GLU A 131 -12.41 11.81 58.87
C GLU A 131 -11.54 13.06 58.99
N ASP A 132 -12.01 13.95 59.87
CA ASP A 132 -11.36 15.16 60.33
C ASP A 132 -9.84 14.98 60.52
N MET A 133 -9.09 15.81 59.79
CA MET A 133 -7.66 16.03 59.97
C MET A 133 -7.38 16.43 61.43
N TYR A 134 -7.03 15.44 62.27
CA TYR A 134 -6.48 15.66 63.61
C TYR A 134 -5.13 16.36 63.50
N VAL A 135 -5.15 17.68 63.37
CA VAL A 135 -4.00 18.55 63.66
C VAL A 135 -3.79 18.47 65.16
N ALA A 136 -2.90 17.58 65.60
CA ALA A 136 -2.43 17.54 66.97
C ALA A 136 -1.73 18.88 67.27
N GLU A 137 -2.49 19.78 67.89
CA GLU A 137 -2.04 21.05 68.41
C GLU A 137 -1.03 20.77 69.54
N ILE A 138 0.27 20.80 69.20
CA ILE A 138 1.36 20.67 70.18
C ILE A 138 1.32 21.94 71.04
N LYS A 139 0.55 21.89 72.13
CA LYS A 139 0.63 22.84 73.23
C LYS A 139 2.06 22.83 73.75
N LYS A 140 2.80 23.91 73.51
CA LYS A 140 4.04 24.25 74.21
C LYS A 140 3.75 24.31 75.71
N LYS A 141 3.98 23.19 76.39
CA LYS A 141 4.12 23.19 77.84
C LYS A 141 5.55 23.67 78.12
N ASN A 142 5.65 24.95 78.45
CA ASN A 142 6.88 25.57 78.94
C ASN A 142 7.14 24.99 80.35
N GLU A 143 7.69 23.78 80.41
CA GLU A 143 8.38 23.30 81.60
C GLU A 143 9.85 23.68 81.41
N GLU A 144 10.29 24.72 82.13
CA GLU A 144 11.69 25.07 82.27
C GLU A 144 12.43 23.91 82.94
N ARG A 145 12.84 22.92 82.14
CA ARG A 145 13.89 21.99 82.54
C ARG A 145 15.19 22.78 82.52
N PRO A 146 15.99 22.75 83.59
CA PRO A 146 17.29 23.38 83.56
C PRO A 146 18.07 22.79 82.38
N LEU A 147 18.56 23.65 81.50
CA LEU A 147 19.53 23.35 80.45
C LEU A 147 20.80 22.84 81.14
N THR A 148 20.76 21.59 81.59
CA THR A 148 21.96 20.79 81.76
C THR A 148 22.48 20.65 80.34
N SER A 149 23.57 21.37 80.07
CA SER A 149 24.38 21.23 78.88
C SER A 149 24.53 19.73 78.58
N ILE A 150 23.75 19.23 77.62
CA ILE A 150 23.93 17.88 77.07
C ILE A 150 25.15 18.02 76.17
N MET A 151 26.32 18.18 76.79
CA MET A 151 27.57 17.82 76.15
C MET A 151 27.45 16.32 75.91
N PRO A 152 27.46 15.84 74.66
CA PRO A 152 27.53 14.41 74.42
C PRO A 152 28.80 13.92 75.11
N SER A 153 28.64 13.08 76.12
CA SER A 153 29.72 12.33 76.77
C SER A 153 30.17 11.20 75.84
N VAL A 154 30.45 11.53 74.59
CA VAL A 154 31.03 10.62 73.62
C VAL A 154 32.40 11.19 73.31
N ASP A 155 33.42 10.44 73.71
CA ASP A 155 34.80 10.83 73.43
C ASP A 155 35.00 10.99 71.92
N SER A 156 35.73 12.03 71.51
CA SER A 156 35.97 12.31 70.09
C SER A 156 36.69 11.16 69.40
N SER A 157 37.46 10.36 70.14
CA SER A 157 38.16 9.18 69.63
C SER A 157 37.20 8.02 69.39
N ASP A 158 36.27 7.77 70.31
CA ASP A 158 35.23 6.73 70.19
C ASP A 158 34.27 7.03 69.04
N TRP A 159 33.88 8.30 68.87
CA TRP A 159 33.08 8.71 67.71
C TRP A 159 33.83 8.49 66.39
N LYS A 160 35.12 8.81 66.35
CA LYS A 160 35.94 8.62 65.15
C LYS A 160 36.10 7.15 64.80
N LEU A 161 36.29 6.28 65.80
CA LEU A 161 36.34 4.83 65.60
C LEU A 161 35.00 4.28 65.09
N GLU A 162 33.88 4.78 65.61
CA GLU A 162 32.55 4.38 65.15
C GLU A 162 32.28 4.86 63.72
N VAL A 163 32.72 6.07 63.37
CA VAL A 163 32.66 6.59 61.99
C VAL A 163 33.54 5.77 61.06
N GLU A 164 34.76 5.40 61.45
CA GLU A 164 35.64 4.55 60.65
C GLU A 164 35.07 3.13 60.48
N ARG A 165 34.37 2.61 61.50
CA ARG A 165 33.68 1.32 61.47
C ARG A 165 32.45 1.33 60.56
N VAL A 166 31.65 2.40 60.58
CA VAL A 166 30.39 2.51 59.84
C VAL A 166 30.57 3.08 58.44
N SER A 167 31.64 3.84 58.18
CA SER A 167 32.00 4.38 56.87
C SER A 167 32.00 3.34 55.74
N PRO A 168 32.61 2.14 55.89
CA PRO A 168 32.54 1.12 54.84
C PRO A 168 31.15 0.48 54.69
N LEU A 169 30.32 0.49 55.74
CA LEU A 169 28.94 -0.02 55.70
C LEU A 169 27.99 0.96 54.98
N LEU A 170 28.34 2.24 54.94
CA LEU A 170 27.60 3.30 54.23
C LEU A 170 28.06 3.48 52.78
N LYS A 171 29.16 2.84 52.36
CA LYS A 171 29.55 2.77 50.95
C LYS A 171 28.58 1.86 50.21
N VAL A 172 27.44 2.42 49.82
CA VAL A 172 26.52 1.81 48.88
C VAL A 172 27.19 1.85 47.51
N GLN A 173 27.92 0.78 47.16
CA GLN A 173 28.31 0.54 45.78
C GLN A 173 27.06 0.10 45.02
N ILE A 174 26.41 1.06 44.36
CA ILE A 174 25.38 0.77 43.35
C ILE A 174 26.11 0.02 42.23
N GLN A 175 26.01 -1.30 42.23
CA GLN A 175 26.45 -2.13 41.12
C GLN A 175 25.60 -1.73 39.92
N ASN A 176 26.23 -1.58 38.76
CA ASN A 176 25.54 -1.26 37.51
C ASN A 176 24.74 -2.49 37.06
N ASP A 177 23.63 -2.74 37.75
CA ASP A 177 22.75 -3.87 37.51
C ASP A 177 21.72 -3.47 36.46
N ASN A 178 21.40 -4.36 35.52
CA ASN A 178 20.36 -4.17 34.50
C ASN A 178 18.95 -4.03 35.09
N LYS A 179 18.81 -4.12 36.42
CA LYS A 179 17.62 -3.83 37.22
C LYS A 179 17.58 -2.39 37.76
N ASP A 180 18.57 -1.55 37.45
CA ASP A 180 18.51 -0.13 37.80
C ASP A 180 17.47 0.57 36.93
N TRP A 181 16.35 0.95 37.55
CA TRP A 181 15.28 1.71 36.91
C TRP A 181 15.79 3.00 36.25
N ARG A 182 16.96 3.54 36.65
CA ARG A 182 17.59 4.68 35.98
C ARG A 182 18.00 4.35 34.56
N ILE A 183 18.52 3.15 34.31
CA ILE A 183 18.88 2.69 32.96
C ILE A 183 17.60 2.55 32.12
N HIS A 184 16.54 2.00 32.69
CA HIS A 184 15.24 1.93 32.00
C HIS A 184 14.63 3.31 31.72
N LEU A 185 14.76 4.26 32.63
CA LEU A 185 14.29 5.63 32.42
C LEU A 185 15.07 6.33 31.30
N GLU A 186 16.40 6.14 31.26
CA GLU A 186 17.24 6.63 30.16
C GLU A 186 16.85 5.97 28.84
N GLN A 187 16.62 4.65 28.81
CA GLN A 187 16.13 3.91 27.64
C GLN A 187 14.78 4.46 27.15
N ILE A 188 13.82 4.67 28.05
CA ILE A 188 12.50 5.23 27.71
C ILE A 188 12.66 6.64 27.10
N SER A 189 13.51 7.48 27.68
CA SER A 189 13.76 8.83 27.14
C SER A 189 14.38 8.77 25.74
N PHE A 190 15.29 7.83 25.51
CA PHE A 190 15.94 7.60 24.23
C PHE A 190 14.94 7.10 23.17
N HIS A 191 14.15 6.08 23.49
CA HIS A 191 13.13 5.55 22.60
C HIS A 191 12.05 6.60 22.30
N TYR A 192 11.62 7.38 23.30
CA TYR A 192 10.68 8.47 23.09
C TYR A 192 11.22 9.50 22.11
N SER A 193 12.48 9.92 22.24
CA SER A 193 13.11 10.83 21.29
C SER A 193 13.18 10.23 19.88
N LYS A 194 13.58 8.95 19.77
CA LYS A 194 13.66 8.23 18.49
C LYS A 194 12.29 8.11 17.82
N ILE A 195 11.26 7.73 18.57
CA ILE A 195 9.88 7.62 18.09
C ILE A 195 9.36 8.98 17.67
N SER A 196 9.58 10.02 18.46
CA SER A 196 9.15 11.39 18.12
C SER A 196 9.78 11.85 16.80
N ASN A 197 11.09 11.63 16.62
CA ASN A 197 11.78 11.99 15.38
C ASN A 197 11.26 11.18 14.17
N LEU A 198 11.08 9.86 14.33
CA LEU A 198 10.53 9.01 13.28
C LEU A 198 9.08 9.37 12.92
N PHE A 199 8.28 9.75 13.92
CA PHE A 199 6.90 10.18 13.74
C PHE A 199 6.82 11.47 12.95
N VAL A 200 7.67 12.47 13.26
CA VAL A 200 7.74 13.72 12.49
C VAL A 200 8.08 13.43 11.03
N SER A 201 9.14 12.65 10.78
CA SER A 201 9.55 12.31 9.41
C SER A 201 8.45 11.54 8.65
N THR A 202 7.79 10.58 9.31
CA THR A 202 6.71 9.81 8.69
C THR A 202 5.48 10.67 8.43
N SER A 203 5.14 11.60 9.34
CA SER A 203 4.06 12.56 9.17
C SER A 203 4.30 13.50 7.98
N GLU A 204 5.55 13.96 7.79
CA GLU A 204 5.94 14.77 6.64
C GLU A 204 5.84 13.98 5.33
N ASN A 205 6.34 12.74 5.31
CA ASN A 205 6.22 11.86 4.14
C ASN A 205 4.74 11.60 3.79
N LEU A 206 3.88 11.37 4.78
CA LEU A 206 2.45 11.19 4.56
C LEU A 206 1.77 12.45 4.01
N LYS A 207 2.14 13.64 4.49
CA LYS A 207 1.66 14.92 3.95
C LYS A 207 2.10 15.14 2.50
N LEU A 208 3.33 14.77 2.16
CA LEU A 208 3.83 14.84 0.79
C LEU A 208 3.05 13.89 -0.13
N LEU A 209 2.84 12.64 0.30
CA LEU A 209 2.04 11.67 -0.44
C LEU A 209 0.60 12.17 -0.63
N HIS A 210 -0.02 12.70 0.42
CA HIS A 210 -1.36 13.27 0.33
C HIS A 210 -1.44 14.39 -0.72
N LYS A 211 -0.47 15.32 -0.71
CA LYS A 211 -0.39 16.40 -1.70
C LYS A 211 -0.16 15.90 -3.11
N GLU A 212 0.64 14.84 -3.28
CA GLU A 212 0.84 14.21 -4.59
C GLU A 212 -0.44 13.56 -5.10
N VAL A 213 -1.14 12.81 -4.25
CA VAL A 213 -2.44 12.21 -4.56
C VAL A 213 -3.45 13.28 -4.94
N GLU A 214 -3.56 14.36 -4.17
CA GLU A 214 -4.45 15.48 -4.46
C GLU A 214 -4.14 16.10 -5.84
N LYS A 215 -2.87 16.36 -6.14
CA LYS A 215 -2.44 16.87 -7.46
C LYS A 215 -2.77 15.88 -8.59
N THR A 216 -2.63 14.58 -8.37
CA THR A 216 -3.01 13.58 -9.38
C THR A 216 -4.53 13.52 -9.58
N LEU A 217 -5.31 13.66 -8.51
CA LEU A 217 -6.76 13.69 -8.57
C LEU A 217 -7.28 14.92 -9.33
N GLU A 218 -6.70 16.09 -9.09
CA GLU A 218 -6.99 17.31 -9.85
C GLU A 218 -6.68 17.15 -11.35
N LYS A 219 -5.57 16.49 -11.68
CA LYS A 219 -5.21 16.17 -13.08
C LYS A 219 -6.20 15.19 -13.72
N ILE A 220 -6.63 14.17 -12.97
CA ILE A 220 -7.65 13.22 -13.47
C ILE A 220 -8.97 13.95 -13.69
N ASN A 221 -9.44 14.76 -12.73
CA ASN A 221 -10.68 15.50 -12.83
C ASN A 221 -10.67 16.50 -14.01
N SER A 222 -9.55 17.21 -14.22
CA SER A 222 -9.41 18.10 -15.38
C SER A 222 -9.41 17.35 -16.71
N ARG A 223 -8.75 16.19 -16.79
CA ARG A 223 -8.80 15.32 -17.97
C ARG A 223 -10.20 14.75 -18.20
N GLU A 224 -10.90 14.34 -17.16
CA GLU A 224 -12.26 13.83 -17.24
C GLU A 224 -13.22 14.91 -17.75
N LYS A 225 -13.16 16.13 -17.20
CA LYS A 225 -13.93 17.28 -17.69
C LYS A 225 -13.64 17.57 -19.16
N TYR A 226 -12.37 17.52 -19.56
CA TYR A 226 -11.97 17.73 -20.94
C TYR A 226 -12.54 16.63 -21.87
N ILE A 227 -12.39 15.37 -21.49
CA ILE A 227 -12.91 14.22 -22.24
C ILE A 227 -14.43 14.29 -22.36
N ASN A 228 -15.14 14.57 -21.26
CA ASN A 228 -16.59 14.69 -21.27
C ASN A 228 -17.06 15.82 -22.19
N SER A 229 -16.39 16.98 -22.18
CA SER A 229 -16.71 18.08 -23.09
C SER A 229 -16.50 17.71 -24.57
N GLN A 230 -15.44 16.96 -24.89
CA GLN A 230 -15.20 16.48 -26.25
C GLN A 230 -16.28 15.48 -26.69
N PHE A 231 -16.64 14.53 -25.83
CA PHE A 231 -17.66 13.53 -26.15
C PHE A 231 -19.07 14.10 -26.18
N GLU A 232 -19.37 15.15 -25.41
CA GLU A 232 -20.67 15.81 -25.43
C GLU A 232 -20.96 16.41 -26.81
N THR A 233 -19.96 17.07 -27.42
CA THR A 233 -20.09 17.61 -28.78
C THR A 233 -20.29 16.49 -29.80
N GLN A 234 -19.46 15.43 -29.74
CA GLN A 234 -19.61 14.30 -30.66
C GLN A 234 -20.95 13.59 -30.50
N THR A 235 -21.42 13.40 -29.27
CA THR A 235 -22.71 12.75 -28.98
C THR A 235 -23.87 13.56 -29.56
N GLU A 236 -23.81 14.89 -29.45
CA GLU A 236 -24.82 15.75 -30.06
C GLU A 236 -24.77 15.69 -31.60
N GLU A 237 -23.57 15.72 -32.20
CA GLU A 237 -23.42 15.52 -33.65
C GLU A 237 -23.99 14.16 -34.12
N PHE A 238 -23.68 13.08 -33.41
CA PHE A 238 -24.25 11.75 -33.70
C PHE A 238 -25.77 11.74 -33.59
N ARG A 239 -26.33 12.40 -32.58
CA ARG A 239 -27.77 12.52 -32.39
C ARG A 239 -28.43 13.27 -33.56
N VAL A 240 -27.86 14.40 -33.96
CA VAL A 240 -28.35 15.18 -35.12
C VAL A 240 -28.26 14.35 -36.40
N LEU A 241 -27.15 13.67 -36.64
CA LEU A 241 -26.96 12.85 -37.84
C LEU A 241 -27.94 11.67 -37.88
N GLN A 242 -28.21 11.05 -36.73
CA GLN A 242 -29.19 9.97 -36.59
C GLN A 242 -30.62 10.46 -36.88
N GLU A 243 -30.98 11.65 -36.41
CA GLU A 243 -32.27 12.27 -36.70
C GLU A 243 -32.40 12.59 -38.21
N GLN A 244 -31.36 13.17 -38.82
CA GLN A 244 -31.32 13.42 -40.27
C GLN A 244 -31.46 12.14 -41.09
N LEU A 245 -30.79 11.06 -40.68
CA LEU A 245 -30.89 9.75 -41.33
C LEU A 245 -32.30 9.17 -41.21
N SER A 246 -32.94 9.32 -40.05
CA SER A 246 -34.35 8.93 -39.85
C SER A 246 -35.29 9.69 -40.78
N MET A 247 -35.14 11.02 -40.85
CA MET A 247 -35.93 11.87 -41.76
C MET A 247 -35.72 11.49 -43.22
N LEU A 248 -34.47 11.24 -43.63
CA LEU A 248 -34.16 10.86 -45.01
C LEU A 248 -34.73 9.49 -45.36
N LYS A 249 -34.65 8.51 -44.45
CA LYS A 249 -35.29 7.19 -44.62
C LYS A 249 -36.80 7.32 -44.76
N GLN A 250 -37.45 8.14 -43.94
CA GLN A 250 -38.89 8.38 -44.05
C GLN A 250 -39.24 9.02 -45.39
N LYS A 251 -38.51 10.06 -45.82
CA LYS A 251 -38.70 10.71 -47.13
C LYS A 251 -38.50 9.73 -48.28
N HIS A 252 -37.48 8.88 -48.22
CA HIS A 252 -37.23 7.84 -49.21
C HIS A 252 -38.38 6.82 -49.25
N SER A 253 -38.86 6.35 -48.09
CA SER A 253 -39.99 5.44 -48.00
C SER A 253 -41.25 6.01 -48.63
N VAL A 254 -41.58 7.28 -48.35
CA VAL A 254 -42.74 7.96 -48.94
C VAL A 254 -42.56 8.13 -50.45
N SER A 255 -41.40 8.59 -50.90
CA SER A 255 -41.13 8.74 -52.34
C SER A 255 -41.20 7.39 -53.06
N ASN A 256 -40.74 6.31 -52.44
CA ASN A 256 -40.83 4.97 -53.00
C ASN A 256 -42.28 4.50 -53.12
N SER A 257 -43.12 4.75 -52.11
CA SER A 257 -44.57 4.50 -52.18
C SER A 257 -45.22 5.29 -53.33
N ASN A 258 -44.87 6.57 -53.48
CA ASN A 258 -45.41 7.38 -54.57
C ASN A 258 -45.00 6.85 -55.96
N VAL A 259 -43.75 6.37 -56.10
CA VAL A 259 -43.28 5.76 -57.35
C VAL A 259 -44.03 4.45 -57.62
N THR A 260 -44.28 3.62 -56.60
CA THR A 260 -45.09 2.41 -56.79
C THR A 260 -46.51 2.77 -57.19
N ASP A 261 -47.13 3.77 -56.56
CA ASP A 261 -48.49 4.22 -56.89
C ASP A 261 -48.57 4.73 -58.34
N LEU A 262 -47.63 5.59 -58.75
CA LEU A 262 -47.53 6.07 -60.14
C LEU A 262 -47.27 4.94 -61.14
N THR A 263 -46.48 3.93 -60.77
CA THR A 263 -46.22 2.76 -61.62
C THR A 263 -47.48 1.91 -61.80
N THR A 264 -48.26 1.72 -60.72
CA THR A 264 -49.55 1.02 -60.81
C THR A 264 -50.56 1.78 -61.65
N GLU A 265 -50.61 3.10 -61.52
CA GLU A 265 -51.50 3.96 -62.31
C GLU A 265 -51.10 4.00 -63.79
N LEU A 266 -49.80 4.07 -64.10
CA LEU A 266 -49.32 3.95 -65.49
C LEU A 266 -49.65 2.59 -66.09
N SER A 267 -49.54 1.51 -65.31
CA SER A 267 -49.93 0.16 -65.76
C SER A 267 -51.43 0.10 -66.07
N ARG A 268 -52.27 0.66 -65.17
CA ARG A 268 -53.72 0.77 -65.38
C ARG A 268 -54.07 1.56 -66.65
N ILE A 269 -53.48 2.73 -66.86
CA ILE A 269 -53.72 3.55 -68.05
C ILE A 269 -53.22 2.83 -69.31
N SER A 270 -52.11 2.10 -69.25
CA SER A 270 -51.61 1.30 -70.37
C SER A 270 -52.58 0.19 -70.74
N GLU A 271 -53.12 -0.52 -69.76
CA GLU A 271 -54.15 -1.54 -69.96
C GLU A 271 -55.43 -0.94 -70.55
N GLU A 272 -55.90 0.20 -70.04
CA GLU A 272 -57.04 0.94 -70.59
C GLU A 272 -56.78 1.37 -72.04
N LEU A 273 -55.60 1.92 -72.35
CA LEU A 273 -55.22 2.32 -73.70
C LEU A 273 -55.21 1.13 -74.67
N ASP A 274 -54.66 -0.01 -74.27
CA ASP A 274 -54.65 -1.21 -75.10
C ASP A 274 -56.06 -1.76 -75.30
N SER A 275 -56.93 -1.67 -74.28
CA SER A 275 -58.35 -2.03 -74.42
C SER A 275 -59.09 -1.14 -75.44
N VAL A 276 -58.81 0.17 -75.45
CA VAL A 276 -59.37 1.13 -76.41
C VAL A 276 -58.83 0.87 -77.81
N LYS A 277 -57.52 0.58 -77.97
CA LYS A 277 -56.96 0.19 -79.27
C LYS A 277 -57.62 -1.07 -79.81
N VAL A 278 -57.80 -2.10 -78.97
CA VAL A 278 -58.45 -3.35 -79.37
C VAL A 278 -59.89 -3.10 -79.82
N SER A 279 -60.66 -2.30 -79.07
CA SER A 279 -62.03 -1.96 -79.46
C SER A 279 -62.11 -1.10 -80.73
N TYR A 280 -61.18 -0.15 -80.92
CA TYR A 280 -61.08 0.64 -82.15
C TYR A 280 -60.73 -0.22 -83.37
N ILE A 281 -59.77 -1.15 -83.25
CA ILE A 281 -59.43 -2.10 -84.31
C ILE A 281 -60.62 -3.01 -84.64
N ALA A 282 -61.37 -3.44 -83.62
CA ALA A 282 -62.57 -4.23 -83.82
C ALA A 282 -63.65 -3.44 -84.56
N HIS A 283 -63.82 -2.15 -84.25
CA HIS A 283 -64.83 -1.29 -84.89
C HIS A 283 -64.48 -0.95 -86.36
N ASN A 284 -63.20 -0.68 -86.68
CA ASN A 284 -62.76 -0.39 -88.06
C ASN A 284 -62.65 -1.62 -88.97
N LYS A 285 -62.82 -2.84 -88.45
CA LYS A 285 -62.86 -4.08 -89.25
C LYS A 285 -64.28 -4.53 -89.61
N SER A 286 -65.31 -3.84 -89.09
CA SER A 286 -66.72 -4.04 -89.47
C SER A 286 -67.15 -3.07 -90.56
#